data_AF-A0A8T4I6I1-F1
#
_entry.id   AF-A0A8T4I6I1-F1
#
_cell.length_a   1.000
_cell.length_b   1.000
_cell.length_c   1.000
_cell.angle_alpha   90.00
_cell.angle_beta   90.00
_cell.angle_gamma   90.00
#
_symmetry.space_group_name_H-M   'P 1'
#
loop_
_entity.id
_entity.type
_entity.pdbx_description
1 polymer ?
#
loop_
_entity_poly.entity_id
_entity_poly.type
_entity_poly.pdbx_seq_one_letter_code
_entity_poly.pdbx_strand_id
1 'polypeptide(L)' 'EIIYADKGRARIEAVTSSPRALEGGRPTAVNLGETHPWLESNQGHEMAAVIERNATKSADGQTRTLANTNAYEPGEDSV' A
#
# COMPACT_ATOMS: atom_id res chain seq x y z
N GLU A 1 4.67 -2.99 -12.22
CA GLU A 1 5.60 -2.22 -13.08
C GLU A 1 6.63 -1.54 -12.19
N ILE A 2 7.87 -1.35 -12.65
CA ILE A 2 8.90 -0.60 -11.90
C ILE A 2 9.36 0.58 -12.75
N ILE A 3 9.26 1.78 -12.19
CA ILE A 3 9.71 3.03 -12.81
C ILE A 3 10.87 3.56 -11.98
N TYR A 4 12.02 3.82 -12.61
CA TYR A 4 13.15 4.48 -11.96
C TYR A 4 13.07 5.99 -12.15
N ALA A 5 13.32 6.73 -11.07
CA ALA A 5 13.27 8.19 -11.04
C ALA A 5 14.57 8.75 -10.43
N ASP A 6 14.75 10.06 -10.55
CA ASP A 6 15.87 10.80 -9.95
C ASP A 6 17.25 10.16 -10.24
N LYS A 7 17.53 9.94 -11.53
CA LYS A 7 18.78 9.30 -12.00
C LYS A 7 19.07 7.94 -11.34
N GLY A 8 18.02 7.18 -11.00
CA GLY A 8 18.11 5.86 -10.39
C GLY A 8 18.17 5.86 -8.86
N ARG A 9 18.09 7.02 -8.21
CA ARG A 9 18.07 7.13 -6.73
C ARG A 9 16.71 6.78 -6.13
N ALA A 10 15.65 6.84 -6.93
CA ALA A 10 14.31 6.50 -6.51
C ALA A 10 13.68 5.47 -7.45
N ARG A 11 12.75 4.68 -6.93
CA ARG A 11 11.90 3.79 -7.73
C ARG A 11 10.46 3.88 -7.28
N ILE A 12 9.55 3.77 -8.23
CA ILE A 12 8.11 3.61 -8.00
C ILE A 12 7.76 2.20 -8.48
N GLU A 13 7.07 1.45 -7.65
CA GLU A 13 6.71 0.05 -7.91
C GLU A 13 5.18 -0.06 -7.85
N ALA A 14 4.56 -0.33 -9.00
CA ALA A 14 3.14 -0.65 -9.08
C ALA A 14 2.95 -2.14 -8.74
N VAL A 15 2.21 -2.40 -7.68
CA VAL A 15 1.91 -3.73 -7.14
C VAL A 15 0.42 -4.01 -7.18
N THR A 16 0.06 -5.28 -7.30
CA THR A 16 -1.31 -5.77 -7.08
C THR A 16 -1.42 -6.42 -5.70
N SER A 17 -2.64 -6.77 -5.28
CA SER A 17 -2.87 -7.46 -4.01
C SER A 17 -2.04 -8.75 -3.93
N SER A 18 -0.91 -8.67 -3.22
CA SER A 18 0.09 -9.73 -3.08
C SER A 18 0.83 -9.58 -1.75
N PRO A 19 0.12 -9.63 -0.60
CA PRO A 19 0.64 -9.17 0.68
C PRO A 19 1.94 -9.87 1.09
N ARG A 20 2.05 -11.18 0.83
CA ARG A 20 3.24 -11.99 1.15
C ARG A 20 4.49 -11.55 0.40
N ALA A 21 4.35 -11.10 -0.85
CA ALA A 21 5.48 -10.64 -1.64
C ALA A 21 5.92 -9.23 -1.23
N LEU A 22 4.99 -8.42 -0.71
CA LEU A 22 5.24 -7.04 -0.30
C LEU A 22 5.87 -6.92 1.10
N GLU A 23 5.70 -7.93 1.95
CA GLU A 23 6.25 -7.93 3.32
C GLU A 23 7.77 -7.69 3.34
N GLY A 24 8.22 -6.84 4.27
CA GLY A 24 9.63 -6.49 4.40
C GLY A 24 10.02 -5.18 3.71
N GLY A 25 9.15 -4.61 2.89
CA GLY A 25 9.36 -3.33 2.23
C GLY A 25 9.66 -2.18 3.21
N ARG A 26 10.50 -1.23 2.78
CA ARG A 26 10.78 0.02 3.49
C ARG A 26 10.41 1.21 2.58
N PRO A 27 9.11 1.40 2.27
CA PRO A 27 8.67 2.43 1.36
C PRO A 27 8.90 3.82 1.97
N THR A 28 9.25 4.82 1.17
CA THR A 28 9.28 6.23 1.60
C THR A 28 7.90 6.87 1.54
N ALA A 29 7.02 6.35 0.68
CA ALA A 29 5.60 6.68 0.60
C ALA A 29 4.83 5.51 -0.01
N VAL A 30 3.54 5.38 0.33
CA VAL A 30 2.63 4.39 -0.27
C VAL A 30 1.33 5.07 -0.66
N ASN A 31 0.89 4.86 -1.91
CA ASN A 31 -0.42 5.28 -2.39
C ASN A 31 -1.31 4.05 -2.52
N LEU A 32 -2.44 4.04 -1.82
CA LEU A 32 -3.41 2.96 -1.79
C LEU A 32 -4.59 3.37 -2.68
N GLY A 33 -4.57 2.86 -3.91
CA GLY A 33 -5.60 3.16 -4.91
C GLY A 33 -6.86 2.35 -4.69
N GLU A 34 -8.00 3.04 -4.68
CA GLU A 34 -9.35 2.50 -4.60
C GLU A 34 -9.45 1.46 -3.47
N THR A 35 -9.47 1.90 -2.20
CA THR A 35 -9.57 0.98 -1.04
C THR A 35 -11.00 0.55 -0.71
N HIS A 36 -12.01 1.27 -1.21
CA HIS A 36 -13.42 0.92 -1.06
C HIS A 36 -13.82 -0.50 -1.58
N PRO A 37 -13.11 -1.16 -2.51
CA PRO A 37 -13.30 -2.56 -2.88
C PRO A 37 -12.17 -3.46 -2.35
N TRP A 38 -11.35 -3.04 -1.37
CA TRP A 38 -10.34 -3.89 -0.73
C TRP A 38 -11.02 -4.72 0.36
N LEU A 39 -11.42 -5.93 -0.01
CA LEU A 39 -12.22 -6.83 0.81
C LEU A 39 -11.36 -8.02 1.27
N GLU A 40 -11.86 -8.78 2.24
CA GLU A 40 -11.23 -10.05 2.64
C GLU A 40 -11.05 -10.98 1.42
N SER A 41 -12.04 -11.05 0.53
CA SER A 41 -12.07 -11.93 -0.64
C SER A 41 -10.96 -11.66 -1.66
N ASN A 42 -10.37 -10.45 -1.65
CA ASN A 42 -9.24 -10.08 -2.50
C ASN A 42 -7.98 -9.70 -1.71
N GLN A 43 -7.89 -10.15 -0.46
CA GLN A 43 -6.76 -9.93 0.45
C GLN A 43 -6.53 -8.44 0.78
N GLY A 44 -7.57 -7.60 0.65
CA GLY A 44 -7.49 -6.17 0.91
C GLY A 44 -7.02 -5.85 2.33
N HIS A 45 -7.58 -6.53 3.33
CA HIS A 45 -7.18 -6.35 4.74
C HIS A 45 -5.73 -6.76 4.99
N GLU A 46 -5.30 -7.89 4.43
CA GLU A 46 -3.92 -8.35 4.55
C GLU A 46 -2.95 -7.38 3.87
N MET A 47 -3.34 -6.84 2.71
CA MET A 47 -2.58 -5.84 1.98
C MET A 47 -2.41 -4.56 2.81
N ALA A 48 -3.50 -4.06 3.42
CA ALA A 48 -3.46 -2.91 4.31
C ALA A 48 -2.55 -3.16 5.52
N ALA A 49 -2.65 -4.33 6.15
CA ALA A 49 -1.82 -4.70 7.30
C ALA A 49 -0.33 -4.79 6.94
N VAL A 50 0.04 -5.34 5.77
CA VAL A 50 1.43 -5.36 5.30
C VAL A 50 1.94 -3.95 5.03
N ILE A 51 1.13 -3.09 4.41
CA ILE A 51 1.50 -1.70 4.14
C ILE A 51 1.78 -0.95 5.45
N GLU A 52 0.91 -1.11 6.46
CA GLU A 52 1.12 -0.50 7.78
C GLU A 52 2.41 -0.99 8.45
N ARG A 53 2.64 -2.31 8.48
CA ARG A 53 3.88 -2.89 9.02
C ARG A 53 5.12 -2.43 8.27
N ASN A 54 5.03 -2.21 6.97
CA ASN A 54 6.16 -1.73 6.17
C ASN A 54 6.42 -0.23 6.38
N ALA A 55 5.37 0.59 6.46
CA ALA A 55 5.48 2.02 6.69
C ALA A 55 6.15 2.35 8.03
N THR A 56 5.86 1.55 9.06
CA THR A 56 6.45 1.70 10.41
C THR A 56 7.94 1.34 10.47
N LYS A 57 8.52 0.71 9.44
CA LYS A 57 9.96 0.42 9.34
C LYS A 57 10.81 1.64 8.96
N SER A 58 10.18 2.78 8.63
CA SER A 58 10.91 3.99 8.26
C SER A 58 11.61 4.63 9.45
N ALA A 59 12.83 5.11 9.21
CA ALA A 59 13.56 5.89 10.20
C ALA A 59 12.74 7.15 10.53
N ASP A 60 12.61 7.42 11.83
CA ASP A 60 11.92 8.60 12.37
C ASP A 60 10.45 8.74 11.90
N GLY A 61 9.81 7.66 11.47
CA GLY A 61 8.43 7.66 11.02
C GLY A 61 8.19 8.56 9.79
N GLN A 62 9.17 8.66 8.90
CA GLN A 62 9.10 9.55 7.73
C GLN A 62 8.11 9.09 6.66
N THR A 63 7.77 7.80 6.60
CA THR A 63 6.84 7.29 5.58
C THR A 63 5.45 7.86 5.73
N ARG A 64 4.79 8.11 4.60
CA ARG A 64 3.39 8.51 4.53
C ARG A 64 2.60 7.52 3.69
N THR A 65 1.42 7.16 4.17
CA THR A 65 0.41 6.42 3.42
C THR A 65 -0.70 7.39 3.02
N LEU A 66 -1.25 7.22 1.82
CA LEU A 66 -2.39 7.98 1.32
C LEU A 66 -3.35 7.02 0.64
N ALA A 67 -4.58 6.94 1.12
CA ALA A 67 -5.66 6.25 0.43
C ALA A 67 -6.39 7.24 -0.50
N ASN A 68 -6.40 6.95 -1.80
CA ASN A 68 -7.22 7.67 -2.77
C ASN A 68 -8.34 6.73 -3.23
N THR A 69 -9.53 6.96 -2.69
CA THR A 69 -10.66 6.07 -2.89
C THR A 69 -11.97 6.84 -3.01
N ASN A 70 -12.95 6.22 -3.68
CA ASN A 70 -14.35 6.62 -3.62
C ASN A 70 -14.97 6.29 -2.24
N ALA A 71 -16.24 6.68 -2.08
CA ALA A 71 -17.03 6.31 -0.90
C ALA A 71 -17.15 4.79 -0.78
N TYR A 72 -17.09 4.29 0.46
CA TYR A 72 -17.26 2.87 0.76
C TYR A 72 -18.73 2.46 0.66
N GLU A 73 -18.98 1.18 0.35
CA GLU A 73 -20.31 0.57 0.42
C GLU A 73 -20.56 0.05 1.84
N PRO A 74 -21.58 0.55 2.56
CA PRO A 74 -21.88 0.09 3.91
C PRO A 74 -22.18 -1.41 3.97
N GLY A 75 -21.44 -2.13 4.81
CA GLY A 75 -21.63 -3.57 5.04
C GLY A 75 -20.68 -4.47 4.24
N GLU A 76 -19.86 -3.93 3.33
CA GLU A 76 -18.86 -4.72 2.61
C GLU A 76 -17.60 -5.01 3.43
N ASP A 77 -17.36 -4.27 4.53
CA ASP A 77 -16.15 -4.39 5.36
C ASP A 77 -14.87 -4.15 4.54
N SER A 78 -14.84 -3.08 3.75
CA SER A 78 -13.67 -2.64 3.00
C SER A 78 -12.66 -1.89 3.88
N VAL A 79 -11.42 -1.75 3.40
CA VAL A 79 -10.35 -0.94 4.03
C VAL A 79 -10.60 0.56 3.97
#